data_AF-A0A166HIW8-F1
#
_entry.id   AF-A0A166HIW8-F1
#
_cell.length_a   1.000
_cell.length_b   1.000
_cell.length_c   1.000
_cell.angle_alpha   90.00
_cell.angle_beta   90.00
_cell.angle_gamma   90.00
#
_symmetry.space_group_name_H-M   'P 1'
#
loop_
_entity.id
_entity.type
_entity.pdbx_description
1 polymer ?
#
loop_
_entity_poly.entity_id
_entity_poly.type
_entity_poly.pdbx_seq_one_letter_code
_entity_poly.pdbx_strand_id
1 'polypeptide(L)'
;MPCEPFLRCASHEIRTATDEAPRAQTLDAMLDDLKNELGSTPERRLVAPFLDCYQLCPRTAPCPSTSDSTALLVSSSPSTYLTHPDPNEPETQDLNRTRYCIIEHNGPASATMPSRRVPLYDPCADGAVTLWRIPTKSPGLFFGNVDSHMFGKEGNPRLYELFYQLRYALNSRGLPSRYTTENPNSVWVDPTEKRIRGSS
;
A
#
# COMPACT_ATOMS: atom_id res chain seq x y z
N MET A 1 -1.05 -4.14 -3.84
CA MET A 1 -0.58 -2.74 -3.84
C MET A 1 -0.16 -2.35 -2.42
N PRO A 2 0.87 -1.51 -2.19
CA PRO A 2 1.13 -0.99 -0.83
C PRO A 2 -0.13 -0.34 -0.26
N CYS A 3 -0.39 -0.52 1.03
CA CYS A 3 -1.61 -0.03 1.67
C CYS A 3 -1.66 1.50 1.74
N GLU A 4 -2.87 2.05 1.90
CA GLU A 4 -3.10 3.48 1.96
C GLU A 4 -2.24 4.24 2.99
N PRO A 5 -2.13 3.81 4.26
CA PRO A 5 -1.31 4.53 5.24
C PRO A 5 0.15 4.72 4.78
N PHE A 6 0.74 3.68 4.19
CA PHE A 6 2.09 3.75 3.63
C PHE A 6 2.18 4.72 2.45
N LEU A 7 1.25 4.63 1.48
CA LEU A 7 1.25 5.52 0.30
C LEU A 7 1.15 7.00 0.69
N ARG A 8 0.37 7.31 1.73
CA ARG A 8 0.23 8.68 2.24
C ARG A 8 1.50 9.18 2.90
N CYS A 9 2.13 8.37 3.75
CA CYS A 9 3.40 8.73 4.37
C CYS A 9 4.50 8.92 3.33
N ALA A 10 4.65 8.01 2.36
CA ALA A 10 5.61 8.17 1.28
C ALA A 10 5.33 9.44 0.45
N SER A 11 4.06 9.74 0.16
CA SER A 11 3.68 10.97 -0.54
C SER A 11 4.04 12.23 0.25
N HIS A 12 3.85 12.20 1.56
CA HIS A 12 4.22 13.30 2.45
C HIS A 12 5.74 13.53 2.45
N GLU A 13 6.51 12.49 2.73
CA GLU A 13 7.99 12.53 2.76
C GLU A 13 8.57 13.08 1.44
N ILE A 14 8.05 12.63 0.29
CA ILE A 14 8.51 13.14 -1.02
C ILE A 14 8.18 14.62 -1.21
N ARG A 15 7.01 15.08 -0.74
CA ARG A 15 6.55 16.46 -0.94
C ARG A 15 7.24 17.45 0.00
N THR A 16 7.66 16.99 1.18
CA THR A 16 8.35 17.81 2.18
C THR A 16 9.87 17.76 2.03
N ALA A 17 10.41 16.85 1.22
CA ALA A 17 11.83 16.74 0.94
C ALA A 17 12.38 17.99 0.25
N THR A 18 13.23 18.75 0.95
CA THR A 18 13.90 19.96 0.44
C THR A 18 15.24 19.65 -0.23
N ASP A 19 16.00 18.69 0.31
CA ASP A 19 17.35 18.36 -0.14
C ASP A 19 17.35 17.28 -1.23
N GLU A 20 18.46 17.15 -1.98
CA GLU A 20 18.55 16.17 -3.08
C GLU A 20 18.51 14.73 -2.59
N ALA A 21 19.17 14.41 -1.47
CA ALA A 21 19.21 13.06 -0.91
C ALA A 21 17.81 12.48 -0.59
N PRO A 22 16.94 13.14 0.19
CA PRO A 22 15.59 12.64 0.45
C PRO A 22 14.71 12.62 -0.82
N ARG A 23 14.90 13.57 -1.75
CA ARG A 23 14.20 13.54 -3.05
C ARG A 23 14.63 12.35 -3.91
N ALA A 24 15.87 11.89 -3.79
CA ALA A 24 16.38 10.77 -4.57
C ALA A 24 15.96 9.39 -4.02
N GLN A 25 15.39 9.32 -2.82
CA GLN A 25 15.00 8.05 -2.20
C GLN A 25 13.99 7.28 -3.05
N THR A 26 14.15 5.96 -3.07
CA THR A 26 13.16 5.04 -3.63
C THR A 26 12.09 4.74 -2.58
N LEU A 27 10.94 4.20 -2.99
CA LEU A 27 9.92 3.74 -2.03
C LEU A 27 10.45 2.64 -1.10
N ASP A 28 11.39 1.82 -1.58
CA ASP A 28 12.04 0.80 -0.76
C ASP A 28 12.99 1.44 0.27
N ALA A 29 13.78 2.44 -0.12
CA ALA A 29 14.63 3.18 0.81
C ALA A 29 13.81 3.89 1.90
N MET A 30 12.66 4.47 1.53
CA MET A 30 11.74 5.06 2.52
C MET A 30 11.18 4.01 3.48
N LEU A 31 10.84 2.82 2.98
CA LEU A 31 10.40 1.72 3.84
C LEU A 31 11.51 1.27 4.80
N ASP A 32 12.74 1.16 4.32
CA ASP A 32 13.88 0.77 5.15
C ASP A 32 14.17 1.81 6.22
N ASP A 33 14.12 3.11 5.89
CA ASP A 33 14.24 4.20 6.87
C ASP A 33 13.12 4.13 7.91
N LEU A 34 11.88 3.89 7.49
CA LEU A 34 10.74 3.70 8.40
C LEU A 34 10.93 2.50 9.34
N LYS A 35 11.50 1.39 8.85
CA LYS A 35 11.80 0.20 9.67
C LYS A 35 12.90 0.46 10.69
N ASN A 36 13.91 1.25 10.32
CA ASN A 36 15.03 1.58 11.19
C ASN A 36 14.70 2.71 12.18
N GLU A 37 13.77 3.60 11.84
CA GLU A 37 13.43 4.80 12.61
C GLU A 37 11.93 4.92 12.94
N LEU A 38 11.34 3.83 13.44
CA LEU A 38 9.90 3.67 13.70
C LEU A 38 9.26 4.78 14.59
N GLY A 39 10.06 5.60 15.27
CA GLY A 39 9.62 6.60 16.24
C GLY A 39 9.95 8.06 15.92
N SER A 40 10.69 8.35 14.84
CA SER A 40 11.34 9.65 14.67
C SER A 40 10.37 10.81 14.42
N THR A 41 9.22 10.56 13.77
CA THR A 41 8.15 11.56 13.62
C THR A 41 6.77 10.99 13.98
N PRO A 42 5.77 11.84 14.29
CA PRO A 42 4.39 11.40 14.51
C PRO A 42 3.82 10.59 13.33
N GLU A 43 4.10 11.02 12.09
CA GLU A 43 3.64 10.38 10.87
C GLU A 43 4.23 8.96 10.74
N ARG A 44 5.54 8.81 11.03
CA ARG A 44 6.22 7.51 10.98
C ARG A 44 5.69 6.54 12.03
N ARG A 45 5.36 7.02 13.23
CA ARG A 45 4.73 6.20 14.28
C ARG A 45 3.35 5.68 13.88
N LEU A 46 2.58 6.50 13.16
CA LEU A 46 1.24 6.11 12.69
C LEU A 46 1.32 5.04 11.59
N VAL A 47 2.37 5.05 10.77
CA VAL A 47 2.56 4.10 9.67
C VAL A 47 3.35 2.85 10.05
N ALA A 48 4.16 2.89 11.11
CA ALA A 48 4.93 1.76 11.62
C ALA A 48 4.14 0.42 11.69
N PRO A 49 2.87 0.38 12.15
CA PRO A 49 2.09 -0.86 12.18
C PRO A 49 1.69 -1.39 10.79
N PHE A 50 1.72 -0.54 9.77
CA PHE A 50 1.33 -0.84 8.40
C PHE A 50 2.51 -1.17 7.48
N LEU A 51 3.73 -1.21 8.03
CA LEU A 51 4.89 -1.67 7.29
C LEU A 51 4.66 -3.09 6.77
N ASP A 52 5.10 -3.31 5.53
CA ASP A 52 4.90 -4.54 4.78
C ASP A 52 3.42 -4.95 4.59
N CYS A 53 2.47 -4.05 4.81
CA CYS A 53 1.05 -4.32 4.58
C CYS A 53 0.63 -3.90 3.17
N TYR A 54 -0.06 -4.82 2.51
CA TYR A 54 -0.52 -4.67 1.13
C TYR A 54 -2.02 -4.87 1.05
N GLN A 55 -2.68 -4.07 0.22
CA GLN A 55 -4.07 -4.29 -0.13
C GLN A 55 -4.15 -5.04 -1.47
N LEU A 56 -4.97 -6.08 -1.52
CA LEU A 56 -5.32 -6.75 -2.76
C LEU A 56 -6.50 -6.01 -3.38
N CYS A 57 -6.40 -5.69 -4.66
CA CYS A 57 -7.46 -5.02 -5.39
C CYS A 57 -7.79 -5.87 -6.62
N PRO A 58 -9.07 -6.15 -6.89
CA PRO A 58 -9.47 -6.84 -8.10
C PRO A 58 -9.19 -5.94 -9.30
N ARG A 59 -8.78 -6.53 -10.43
CA ARG A 59 -8.43 -5.77 -11.64
C ARG A 59 -9.61 -4.97 -12.19
N THR A 60 -10.81 -5.51 -12.05
CA THR A 60 -12.09 -4.90 -12.44
C THR A 60 -13.01 -4.86 -11.23
N ALA A 61 -14.02 -3.98 -11.24
CA ALA A 61 -15.04 -3.98 -10.20
C ALA A 61 -15.68 -5.39 -10.08
N PRO A 62 -15.95 -5.88 -8.86
CA PRO A 62 -16.66 -7.13 -8.66
C PRO A 62 -18.04 -7.06 -9.35
N CYS A 63 -18.31 -7.98 -10.28
CA CYS A 63 -19.65 -8.10 -10.85
C CYS A 63 -20.59 -8.71 -9.77
N PRO A 64 -21.77 -8.13 -9.53
CA PRO A 64 -22.70 -8.66 -8.52
C PRO A 64 -23.23 -10.06 -8.85
N SER A 65 -23.12 -10.49 -10.12
CA SER A 65 -23.50 -11.84 -10.59
C SER A 65 -22.41 -12.90 -10.38
N THR A 66 -21.15 -12.51 -10.18
CA THR A 66 -20.06 -13.42 -9.84
C THR A 66 -19.99 -13.54 -8.32
N SER A 67 -20.60 -14.61 -7.78
CA SER A 67 -20.59 -14.95 -6.36
C SER A 67 -19.23 -15.47 -5.87
N ASP A 68 -18.13 -15.17 -6.57
CA ASP A 68 -16.79 -15.64 -6.25
C ASP A 68 -16.09 -14.67 -5.28
N SER A 69 -16.80 -14.21 -4.24
CA SER A 69 -16.12 -13.61 -3.08
C SER A 69 -15.38 -14.76 -2.37
N THR A 70 -14.17 -15.03 -2.86
CA THR A 70 -13.30 -16.04 -2.28
C THR A 70 -12.98 -15.55 -0.87
N ALA A 71 -13.43 -16.29 0.13
CA ALA A 71 -13.14 -16.00 1.52
C ALA A 71 -12.11 -17.02 2.02
N LEU A 72 -11.04 -16.52 2.66
CA LEU A 72 -10.03 -17.37 3.26
C LEU A 72 -10.34 -17.55 4.75
N LEU A 73 -10.16 -18.77 5.23
CA LEU A 73 -10.16 -19.04 6.65
C LEU A 73 -8.77 -18.67 7.20
N VAL A 74 -8.75 -17.70 8.10
CA VAL A 74 -7.51 -17.19 8.72
C VAL A 74 -7.55 -17.38 10.22
N SER A 75 -6.41 -17.73 10.80
CA SER A 75 -6.22 -17.73 12.25
C SER A 75 -6.16 -16.28 12.74
N SER A 76 -6.86 -15.98 13.83
CA SER A 76 -6.86 -14.64 14.41
C SER A 76 -5.54 -14.36 15.14
N SER A 77 -5.01 -13.14 15.02
CA SER A 77 -3.86 -12.64 15.76
C SER A 77 -4.29 -11.45 16.64
N PRO A 78 -3.74 -11.26 17.84
CA PRO A 78 -4.09 -10.12 18.69
C PRO A 78 -3.71 -8.76 18.06
N SER A 79 -2.79 -8.73 17.10
CA SER A 79 -2.38 -7.53 16.35
C SER A 79 -3.19 -7.29 15.07
N THR A 80 -4.29 -8.02 14.88
CA THR A 80 -5.05 -8.07 13.63
C THR A 80 -5.87 -6.80 13.35
N TYR A 81 -6.35 -6.09 14.37
CA TYR A 81 -7.19 -4.92 14.14
C TYR A 81 -6.49 -3.64 14.53
N LEU A 82 -6.35 -2.75 13.56
CA LEU A 82 -5.81 -1.42 13.77
C LEU A 82 -6.83 -0.38 13.35
N THR A 83 -6.79 0.74 14.03
CA THR A 83 -7.65 1.88 13.73
C THR A 83 -6.73 3.02 13.36
N HIS A 84 -6.84 3.52 12.14
CA HIS A 84 -6.03 4.65 11.66
C HIS A 84 -6.93 5.87 11.47
N PRO A 85 -6.53 7.07 11.94
CA PRO A 85 -7.27 8.30 11.68
C PRO A 85 -7.28 8.60 10.18
N ASP A 86 -8.40 9.13 9.66
CA ASP A 86 -8.43 9.67 8.30
C ASP A 86 -7.82 11.08 8.29
N PRO A 87 -6.69 11.33 7.58
CA PRO A 87 -6.03 12.62 7.62
C PRO A 87 -6.72 13.73 6.80
N ASN A 88 -7.80 13.42 6.07
CA ASN A 88 -8.50 14.39 5.22
C ASN A 88 -9.61 15.19 5.95
N GLU A 89 -9.90 14.93 7.21
CA GLU A 89 -11.07 15.50 7.91
C GLU A 89 -10.71 15.97 9.34
N PRO A 90 -11.36 17.04 9.86
CA PRO A 90 -11.09 17.57 11.19
C PRO A 90 -11.42 16.54 12.29
N GLU A 91 -10.61 16.55 13.36
CA GLU A 91 -10.59 15.58 14.49
C GLU A 91 -11.88 15.48 15.34
N THR A 92 -13.00 16.04 14.90
CA THR A 92 -14.18 16.25 15.74
C THR A 92 -15.14 15.06 15.85
N GLN A 93 -14.90 13.91 15.21
CA GLN A 93 -15.75 12.73 15.37
C GLN A 93 -14.97 11.40 15.39
N ASP A 94 -15.10 10.63 16.48
CA ASP A 94 -14.58 9.26 16.64
C ASP A 94 -15.14 8.24 15.61
N LEU A 95 -16.08 8.66 14.77
CA LEU A 95 -16.66 7.90 13.65
C LEU A 95 -15.77 7.86 12.40
N ASN A 96 -14.75 8.72 12.30
CA ASN A 96 -13.95 8.90 11.07
C ASN A 96 -12.59 8.16 11.11
N ARG A 97 -12.59 6.94 11.64
CA ARG A 97 -11.37 6.11 11.67
C ARG A 97 -11.53 4.91 10.75
N THR A 98 -10.56 4.72 9.85
CA THR A 98 -10.53 3.51 9.02
C THR A 98 -10.06 2.35 9.88
N ARG A 99 -10.89 1.32 9.98
CA ARG A 99 -10.52 0.05 10.63
C ARG A 99 -9.84 -0.84 9.60
N TYR A 100 -8.69 -1.38 9.99
CA TYR A 100 -7.91 -2.30 9.19
C TYR A 100 -7.85 -3.65 9.87
N CYS A 101 -7.84 -4.68 9.04
CA CYS A 101 -7.81 -6.08 9.38
C CYS A 101 -6.54 -6.67 8.76
N ILE A 102 -5.47 -6.77 9.54
CA ILE A 102 -4.17 -7.27 9.09
C ILE A 102 -4.13 -8.80 9.20
N ILE A 103 -3.89 -9.43 8.06
CA ILE A 103 -3.71 -10.87 7.90
C ILE A 103 -2.21 -11.17 7.82
N GLU A 104 -1.74 -12.02 8.72
CA GLU A 104 -0.35 -12.46 8.81
C GLU A 104 -0.26 -13.91 8.36
N HIS A 105 0.64 -14.22 7.42
CA HIS A 105 0.79 -15.58 6.89
C HIS A 105 1.37 -16.58 7.92
N ASN A 106 2.24 -16.11 8.82
CA ASN A 106 2.96 -16.95 9.79
C ASN A 106 2.86 -16.42 11.23
N GLY A 107 1.80 -15.66 11.53
CA GLY A 107 1.59 -15.13 12.88
C GLY A 107 1.27 -16.25 13.87
N PRO A 108 1.62 -16.11 15.16
CA PRO A 108 1.17 -17.04 16.18
C PRO A 108 -0.37 -17.00 16.23
N ALA A 109 -1.00 -18.17 16.10
CA ALA A 109 -2.44 -18.25 16.26
C ALA A 109 -2.83 -17.84 17.69
N SER A 110 -3.80 -16.95 17.81
CA SER A 110 -4.35 -16.60 19.12
C SER A 110 -5.05 -17.82 19.71
N ALA A 111 -4.60 -18.27 20.89
CA ALA A 111 -5.25 -19.36 21.61
C ALA A 111 -6.68 -19.02 22.09
N THR A 112 -6.99 -17.72 22.19
CA THR A 112 -8.26 -17.20 22.72
C THR A 112 -9.22 -16.70 21.64
N MET A 113 -8.79 -16.55 20.38
CA MET A 113 -9.67 -16.08 19.30
C MET A 113 -9.85 -17.15 18.22
N PRO A 114 -11.10 -17.47 17.84
CA PRO A 114 -11.36 -18.46 16.82
C PRO A 114 -10.85 -18.01 15.44
N SER A 115 -10.64 -18.99 14.56
CA SER A 115 -10.43 -18.73 13.14
C SER A 115 -11.64 -18.02 12.54
N ARG A 116 -11.42 -17.15 11.56
CA ARG A 116 -12.49 -16.37 10.92
C ARG A 116 -12.36 -16.40 9.40
N ARG A 117 -13.47 -16.21 8.70
CA ARG A 117 -13.46 -16.02 7.25
C ARG A 117 -13.23 -14.56 6.91
N VAL A 118 -12.27 -14.30 6.04
CA VAL A 118 -11.92 -12.97 5.56
C VAL A 118 -12.02 -12.94 4.04
N PRO A 119 -12.79 -12.02 3.45
CA PRO A 119 -12.86 -11.87 2.00
C PRO A 119 -11.50 -11.45 1.42
N LEU A 120 -11.16 -11.96 0.24
CA LEU A 120 -9.91 -11.61 -0.46
C LEU A 120 -9.88 -10.15 -0.90
N TYR A 121 -11.00 -9.66 -1.45
CA TYR A 121 -11.07 -8.38 -2.18
C TYR A 121 -11.98 -7.37 -1.50
N ASP A 122 -12.96 -7.85 -0.73
CA ASP A 122 -13.97 -7.01 -0.09
C ASP A 122 -13.53 -6.59 1.33
N PRO A 123 -14.14 -5.53 1.90
CA PRO A 123 -14.07 -5.28 3.32
C PRO A 123 -14.63 -6.46 4.13
N CYS A 124 -14.12 -6.62 5.35
CA CYS A 124 -14.69 -7.56 6.31
C CYS A 124 -16.16 -7.19 6.63
N ALA A 125 -16.91 -8.13 7.20
CA ALA A 125 -18.32 -7.92 7.57
C ALA A 125 -18.53 -6.76 8.55
N ASP A 126 -17.50 -6.39 9.32
CA ASP A 126 -17.49 -5.23 10.23
C ASP A 126 -17.03 -3.92 9.56
N GLY A 127 -16.88 -3.92 8.23
CA GLY A 127 -16.43 -2.79 7.42
C GLY A 127 -14.90 -2.58 7.41
N ALA A 128 -14.13 -3.43 8.09
CA ALA A 128 -12.68 -3.26 8.13
C ALA A 128 -12.00 -3.59 6.78
N VAL A 129 -11.04 -2.77 6.38
CA VAL A 129 -10.24 -3.01 5.16
C VAL A 129 -9.25 -4.15 5.42
N THR A 130 -9.30 -5.19 4.60
CA THR A 130 -8.39 -6.33 4.67
C THR A 130 -7.01 -5.95 4.13
N LEU A 131 -5.98 -6.11 4.96
CA LEU A 131 -4.58 -5.93 4.59
C LEU A 131 -3.80 -7.23 4.76
N TRP A 132 -2.84 -7.45 3.88
CA TRP A 132 -1.98 -8.62 3.85
C TRP A 132 -0.57 -8.20 4.24
N ARG A 133 -0.05 -8.70 5.36
CA ARG A 133 1.32 -8.44 5.78
C ARG A 133 2.26 -9.43 5.09
N ILE A 134 3.15 -8.91 4.25
CA ILE A 134 4.10 -9.69 3.44
C ILE A 134 5.52 -9.12 3.61
N PRO A 135 6.25 -9.52 4.68
CA PRO A 135 7.50 -8.86 5.13
C PRO A 135 8.66 -8.83 4.12
N THR A 136 8.66 -9.76 3.16
CA THR A 136 9.78 -9.94 2.23
C THR A 136 9.57 -9.28 0.86
N LYS A 137 8.53 -8.46 0.74
CA LYS A 137 8.18 -7.82 -0.53
C LYS A 137 8.58 -6.36 -0.53
N SER A 138 9.12 -5.91 -1.67
CA SER A 138 9.50 -4.53 -1.94
C SER A 138 8.25 -3.71 -2.29
N PRO A 139 7.92 -2.65 -1.53
CA PRO A 139 6.85 -1.73 -1.88
C PRO A 139 7.09 -1.06 -3.24
N GLY A 140 8.34 -0.72 -3.57
CA GLY A 140 8.71 -0.13 -4.85
C GLY A 140 8.37 -1.05 -6.03
N LEU A 141 8.75 -2.33 -5.94
CA LEU A 141 8.44 -3.33 -6.95
C LEU A 141 6.93 -3.56 -7.08
N PHE A 142 6.19 -3.61 -5.97
CA PHE A 142 4.73 -3.75 -6.01
C PHE A 142 4.06 -2.51 -6.59
N PHE A 143 4.57 -1.32 -6.29
CA PHE A 143 4.08 -0.05 -6.84
C PHE A 143 4.31 0.00 -8.35
N GLY A 144 5.53 -0.32 -8.82
CA GLY A 144 5.85 -0.41 -10.25
C GLY A 144 5.01 -1.46 -10.99
N ASN A 145 4.83 -2.65 -10.40
CA ASN A 145 3.98 -3.69 -10.99
C ASN A 145 2.51 -3.28 -11.10
N VAL A 146 2.00 -2.54 -10.11
CA VAL A 146 0.65 -1.98 -10.18
C VAL A 146 0.55 -1.03 -11.36
N ASP A 147 1.55 -0.18 -11.63
CA ASP A 147 1.53 0.70 -12.80
C ASP A 147 1.38 -0.06 -14.12
N SER A 148 2.08 -1.18 -14.27
CA SER A 148 2.06 -1.99 -15.50
C SER A 148 0.79 -2.85 -15.64
N HIS A 149 0.10 -3.19 -14.54
CA HIS A 149 -1.00 -4.17 -14.53
C HIS A 149 -2.30 -3.65 -13.88
N MET A 150 -2.45 -2.32 -13.75
CA MET A 150 -3.40 -1.64 -12.85
C MET A 150 -4.79 -2.27 -12.67
N PHE A 151 -5.29 -2.18 -11.45
CA PHE A 151 -6.73 -2.28 -11.17
C PHE A 151 -7.42 -0.98 -11.61
N GLY A 152 -8.60 -1.10 -12.24
CA GLY A 152 -9.38 0.07 -12.66
C GLY A 152 -9.79 0.93 -11.47
N LYS A 153 -9.98 2.25 -11.69
CA LYS A 153 -10.50 3.19 -10.67
C LYS A 153 -11.76 2.67 -9.99
N GLU A 154 -12.58 1.93 -10.73
CA GLU A 154 -13.83 1.31 -10.28
C GLU A 154 -13.62 0.24 -9.19
N GLY A 155 -12.46 -0.43 -9.17
CA GLY A 155 -12.16 -1.48 -8.18
C GLY A 155 -11.78 -0.93 -6.81
N ASN A 156 -11.07 0.20 -6.76
CA ASN A 156 -10.83 0.96 -5.53
C ASN A 156 -10.48 2.43 -5.84
N PRO A 157 -11.45 3.36 -5.84
CA PRO A 157 -11.21 4.73 -6.29
C PRO A 157 -10.26 5.49 -5.38
N ARG A 158 -10.32 5.25 -4.06
CA ARG A 158 -9.48 5.90 -3.06
C ARG A 158 -8.02 5.51 -3.20
N LEU A 159 -7.73 4.22 -3.29
CA LEU A 159 -6.37 3.72 -3.47
C LEU A 159 -5.81 4.09 -4.85
N TYR A 160 -6.66 4.10 -5.87
CA TYR A 160 -6.32 4.59 -7.21
C TYR A 160 -5.87 6.05 -7.17
N GLU A 161 -6.59 6.93 -6.49
CA GLU A 161 -6.20 8.35 -6.39
C GLU A 161 -4.87 8.54 -5.67
N LEU A 162 -4.65 7.83 -4.55
CA LEU A 162 -3.38 7.86 -3.83
C LEU A 162 -2.21 7.35 -4.68
N PHE A 163 -2.44 6.29 -5.47
CA PHE A 163 -1.45 5.78 -6.42
C PHE A 163 -0.97 6.87 -7.37
N TYR A 164 -1.92 7.54 -8.05
CA TYR A 164 -1.58 8.57 -9.03
C TYR A 164 -0.94 9.79 -8.40
N GLN A 165 -1.38 10.19 -7.21
CA GLN A 165 -0.75 11.30 -6.47
C GLN A 165 0.71 10.99 -6.13
N LEU A 166 1.00 9.77 -5.64
CA LEU A 166 2.36 9.35 -5.33
C LEU A 166 3.20 9.21 -6.60
N ARG A 167 2.65 8.61 -7.67
CA ARG A 167 3.32 8.51 -8.99
C ARG A 167 3.70 9.89 -9.53
N TYR A 168 2.77 10.84 -9.46
CA TYR A 168 3.03 12.21 -9.90
C TYR A 168 4.11 12.88 -9.05
N ALA A 169 4.07 12.72 -7.72
CA ALA A 169 5.10 13.24 -6.81
C ALA A 169 6.48 12.63 -7.12
N LEU A 170 6.55 11.32 -7.36
CA LEU A 170 7.77 10.62 -7.75
C LEU A 170 8.34 11.11 -9.10
N ASN A 171 7.49 11.54 -10.02
CA ASN A 171 7.91 12.12 -11.30
C ASN A 171 8.30 13.60 -11.18
N SER A 172 7.70 14.33 -10.23
CA SER A 172 7.81 15.80 -10.10
C SER A 172 8.72 16.25 -8.96
N ARG A 173 9.55 15.36 -8.42
CA ARG A 173 10.44 15.59 -7.27
C ARG A 173 11.71 16.40 -7.58
N GLY A 174 11.78 17.07 -8.73
CA GLY A 174 12.88 17.98 -9.07
C GLY A 174 14.27 17.34 -9.09
N LEU A 175 14.35 16.06 -9.46
CA LEU A 175 15.62 15.37 -9.65
C LEU A 175 16.30 15.78 -10.97
N PRO A 176 17.64 15.74 -11.04
CA PRO A 176 18.36 15.92 -12.29
C PRO A 176 17.84 14.98 -13.39
N SER A 177 17.88 15.45 -14.65
CA SER A 177 17.31 14.74 -15.81
C SER A 177 17.78 13.29 -15.97
N ARG A 178 18.98 12.96 -15.50
CA ARG A 178 19.53 11.58 -15.49
C ARG A 178 18.78 10.58 -14.61
N TYR A 179 17.93 11.05 -13.69
CA TYR A 179 17.11 10.23 -12.79
C TYR A 179 15.63 10.22 -13.16
N THR A 180 15.22 11.02 -14.15
CA THR A 180 13.83 11.09 -14.61
C THR A 180 13.69 10.36 -15.94
N THR A 181 12.60 9.63 -16.14
CA THR A 181 12.23 9.18 -17.49
C THR A 181 11.92 10.40 -18.35
N GLU A 182 12.44 10.45 -19.57
CA GLU A 182 12.25 11.57 -20.51
C GLU A 182 10.76 11.85 -20.83
N ASN A 183 9.88 10.89 -20.51
CA ASN A 183 8.44 11.04 -20.63
C ASN A 183 7.75 10.77 -19.27
N PRO A 184 7.10 11.76 -18.64
CA PRO A 184 6.35 11.57 -17.39
C PRO A 184 5.11 10.68 -17.56
N ASN A 185 4.66 10.46 -18.81
CA ASN A 185 3.55 9.59 -19.16
C ASN A 185 4.00 8.17 -19.55
N SER A 186 5.31 7.86 -19.54
CA SER A 186 5.74 6.49 -19.80
C SER A 186 5.28 5.57 -18.67
N VAL A 187 4.78 4.40 -19.04
CA VAL A 187 4.51 3.30 -18.10
C VAL A 187 5.84 2.85 -17.49
N TRP A 188 5.86 2.57 -16.19
CA TRP A 188 7.03 1.98 -15.55
C TRP A 188 7.26 0.60 -16.16
N VAL A 189 8.42 0.40 -16.79
CA VAL A 189 8.75 -0.88 -17.42
C VAL A 189 9.12 -1.87 -16.34
N ASP A 190 8.41 -2.99 -16.26
CA ASP A 190 8.81 -4.10 -15.41
C ASP A 190 10.22 -4.59 -15.82
N PRO A 191 11.22 -4.56 -14.91
CA PRO A 191 12.56 -5.05 -15.21
C PRO A 191 12.58 -6.52 -15.65
N THR A 192 11.58 -7.32 -15.26
CA THR A 192 11.47 -8.73 -15.63
C THR A 192 10.99 -8.93 -17.06
N GLU A 193 10.23 -8.00 -17.65
CA GLU A 193 9.85 -8.04 -19.07
C GLU A 193 11.06 -7.83 -19.99
N LYS A 194 12.02 -6.97 -19.60
CA LYS A 194 13.24 -6.74 -20.39
C LYS A 194 14.11 -8.01 -20.50
N ARG A 195 14.03 -8.91 -19.51
CA ARG A 195 14.81 -10.15 -19.51
C ARG A 195 14.32 -11.16 -20.55
N ILE A 196 13.04 -11.10 -20.93
CA ILE A 196 12.43 -12.02 -21.90
C ILE A 196 12.72 -11.58 -23.35
N ARG A 197 12.87 -10.26 -23.61
CA ARG A 197 13.12 -9.73 -24.96
C ARG A 197 14.61 -9.61 -25.35
N GLY A 198 15.54 -9.92 -24.44
CA GLY A 198 16.98 -9.83 -24.69
C GLY A 198 17.66 -11.15 -25.10
N SER A 199 16.88 -12.19 -25.41
CA SER A 199 17.38 -13.52 -25.81
C SER A 199 16.86 -13.89 -27.19
N SER A 200 17.26 -13.15 -28.23
CA SER A 200 17.03 -13.51 -29.64
C SER A 200 18.13 -12.93 -30.50
#